data_AF-A0A5B3FMU2-F1
#
_entry.id   AF-A0A5B3FMU2-F1
#
_cell.length_a   1.000
_cell.length_b   1.000
_cell.length_c   1.000
_cell.angle_alpha   90.00
_cell.angle_beta   90.00
_cell.angle_gamma   90.00
#
_symmetry.space_group_name_H-M   'P 1'
#
loop_
_entity.id
_entity.type
_entity.pdbx_description
1 polymer ?
#
loop_
_entity_poly.entity_id
_entity_poly.type
_entity_poly.pdbx_seq_one_letter_code
_entity_poly.pdbx_strand_id
1 'polypeptide(L)'
;MKNSTKILLGVIFFILLALICGLYYQYIPQEQLTIFNLATLLGFYVSIYGLAVALWQIIALQNITISTQFAVKQTREKVEQILSISDLAKIVTITRIIEEYINSEKYELAKLRLCDVKDFMMRVEFIGKIEFDKDDFGRLKKRVEIGLNNLDKQMSNRGKLDKVIFCQDMEEIASMLSRLENQLKSK
;
A
#
# COMPACT_ATOMS: atom_id res chain seq x y z
N MET A 1 21.58 -2.05 -17.33
CA MET A 1 21.85 -0.59 -17.20
C MET A 1 22.96 -0.22 -16.21
N LYS A 2 23.14 -0.90 -15.05
CA LYS A 2 24.06 -0.45 -13.98
C LYS A 2 25.57 -0.59 -14.27
N ASN A 3 25.98 -1.52 -15.15
CA ASN A 3 27.39 -1.70 -15.53
C ASN A 3 27.85 -0.71 -16.60
N SER A 4 26.98 -0.37 -17.58
CA SER A 4 27.34 0.50 -18.70
C SER A 4 27.70 1.92 -18.24
N THR A 5 27.01 2.47 -17.23
CA THR A 5 27.32 3.79 -16.67
C THR A 5 28.64 3.83 -15.89
N LYS A 6 28.98 2.75 -15.19
CA LYS A 6 30.27 2.65 -14.48
C LYS A 6 31.44 2.57 -15.47
N ILE A 7 31.26 1.80 -16.53
CA ILE A 7 32.25 1.68 -17.61
C ILE A 7 32.40 3.03 -18.33
N LEU A 8 31.29 3.72 -18.63
CA LEU A 8 31.30 5.04 -19.25
C LEU A 8 32.05 6.08 -18.40
N LEU A 9 31.77 6.14 -17.09
CA LEU A 9 32.47 7.02 -16.14
C LEU A 9 33.98 6.70 -16.09
N GLY A 10 34.35 5.42 -16.07
CA GLY A 10 35.76 5.01 -16.13
C GLY A 10 36.45 5.47 -17.41
N VAL A 11 35.79 5.32 -18.57
CA VAL A 11 36.33 5.75 -19.86
C VAL A 11 36.52 7.27 -19.92
N ILE A 12 35.53 8.04 -19.45
CA ILE A 12 35.62 9.51 -19.40
C ILE A 12 36.78 9.98 -18.50
N PHE A 13 37.01 9.31 -17.37
CA PHE A 13 38.13 9.59 -16.49
C PHE A 13 39.48 9.41 -17.20
N PHE A 14 39.69 8.29 -17.88
CA PHE A 14 40.95 8.05 -18.59
C PHE A 14 41.18 9.03 -19.75
N ILE A 15 40.13 9.44 -20.46
CA ILE A 15 40.22 10.43 -21.54
C ILE A 15 40.64 11.81 -20.99
N LEU A 16 40.00 12.26 -19.91
CA LEU A 16 40.33 13.54 -19.26
C LEU A 16 41.73 13.53 -18.63
N LEU A 17 42.14 12.42 -18.02
CA LEU A 17 43.48 12.23 -17.48
C LEU A 17 44.55 12.33 -18.58
N ALA A 18 44.35 11.65 -19.71
CA ALA A 18 45.25 11.70 -20.86
C ALA A 18 45.35 13.12 -21.44
N LEU A 19 44.23 13.85 -21.49
CA LEU A 19 44.19 15.24 -21.94
C LEU A 19 44.97 16.18 -21.00
N ILE A 20 44.82 16.02 -19.69
CA ILE A 20 45.56 16.82 -18.68
C ILE A 20 47.05 16.56 -18.78
N CYS A 21 47.49 15.29 -18.91
CA CYS A 21 48.89 14.94 -19.10
C CYS A 21 49.45 15.52 -20.42
N GLY A 22 48.69 15.46 -21.51
CA GLY A 22 49.09 16.01 -22.81
C GLY A 22 49.25 17.54 -22.79
N LEU A 23 48.28 18.25 -22.19
CA LEU A 23 48.34 19.71 -22.03
C LEU A 23 49.47 20.15 -21.09
N TYR A 24 49.71 19.39 -20.02
CA TYR A 24 50.82 19.65 -19.09
C TYR A 24 52.18 19.57 -19.79
N TYR A 25 52.36 18.59 -20.69
CA TYR A 25 53.61 18.43 -21.43
C TYR A 25 53.80 19.49 -22.54
N GLN A 26 52.71 19.98 -23.14
CA GLN A 26 52.77 20.93 -24.26
C GLN A 26 52.94 22.40 -23.81
N TYR A 27 52.34 22.79 -22.68
CA TYR A 27 52.23 24.20 -22.30
C TYR A 27 53.13 24.62 -21.12
N ILE A 28 53.76 23.69 -20.40
CA ILE A 28 54.64 24.04 -19.28
C ILE A 28 56.10 24.20 -19.75
N PRO A 29 56.77 25.32 -19.41
CA PRO A 29 58.19 25.53 -19.69
C PRO A 29 59.06 24.44 -19.04
N GLN A 30 60.14 24.03 -19.72
CA GLN A 30 61.05 22.97 -19.25
C GLN A 30 61.60 23.18 -17.83
N GLU A 31 61.67 24.41 -17.34
CA GLU A 31 62.14 24.75 -15.99
C GLU A 31 61.15 24.38 -14.85
N GLN A 32 59.87 24.17 -15.16
CA GLN A 32 58.82 23.87 -14.18
C GLN A 32 58.29 22.42 -14.25
N LEU A 33 58.82 21.62 -15.19
CA LEU A 33 58.55 20.20 -15.40
C LEU A 33 59.17 19.35 -14.27
N THR A 34 58.63 19.48 -13.07
CA THR A 34 59.01 18.65 -11.93
C THR A 34 57.98 17.54 -11.70
N ILE A 35 58.48 16.35 -11.36
CA ILE A 35 57.65 15.19 -11.00
C ILE A 35 56.70 15.55 -9.84
N PHE A 36 57.14 16.42 -8.94
CA PHE A 36 56.35 16.91 -7.81
C PHE A 36 55.12 17.72 -8.27
N ASN A 37 55.28 18.70 -9.17
CA ASN A 37 54.17 19.49 -9.68
C ASN A 37 53.14 18.65 -10.46
N LEU A 38 53.61 17.67 -11.23
CA LEU A 38 52.75 16.72 -11.93
C LEU A 38 51.96 15.84 -10.94
N ALA A 39 52.62 15.34 -9.88
CA ALA A 39 51.97 14.55 -8.85
C ALA A 39 50.91 15.37 -8.07
N THR A 40 51.19 16.65 -7.76
CA THR A 40 50.23 17.55 -7.10
C THR A 40 49.02 17.84 -7.99
N LEU A 41 49.23 18.09 -9.28
CA LEU A 41 48.16 18.34 -10.25
C LEU A 41 47.26 17.10 -10.43
N LEU A 42 47.86 15.93 -10.57
CA LEU A 42 47.14 14.65 -10.67
C LEU A 42 46.38 14.35 -9.37
N GLY A 43 46.99 14.58 -8.21
CA GLY A 43 46.34 14.42 -6.91
C GLY A 43 45.11 15.31 -6.76
N PHE A 44 45.21 16.57 -7.19
CA PHE A 44 44.09 17.51 -7.19
C PHE A 44 42.96 17.06 -8.14
N TYR A 45 43.32 16.63 -9.35
CA TYR A 45 42.38 16.10 -10.33
C TYR A 45 41.62 14.86 -9.81
N VAL A 46 42.34 13.87 -9.29
CA VAL A 46 41.74 12.65 -8.74
C VAL A 46 40.80 12.96 -7.57
N SER A 47 41.17 13.93 -6.73
CA SER A 47 40.34 14.36 -5.59
C SER A 47 39.02 15.00 -6.04
N ILE A 48 39.06 15.96 -6.96
CA ILE A 48 37.85 16.62 -7.50
C ILE A 48 36.97 15.60 -8.22
N TYR A 49 37.56 14.73 -9.04
CA TYR A 49 36.82 13.71 -9.76
C TYR A 49 36.16 12.72 -8.79
N GLY A 50 36.89 12.25 -7.77
CA GLY A 50 36.36 11.38 -6.73
C GLY A 50 35.17 12.01 -6.00
N LEU A 51 35.28 13.30 -5.66
CA LEU A 51 34.19 14.05 -5.02
C LEU A 51 32.95 14.15 -5.94
N ALA A 52 33.14 14.49 -7.21
CA ALA A 52 32.04 14.60 -8.17
C ALA A 52 31.30 13.27 -8.38
N VAL A 53 32.05 12.16 -8.47
CA VAL A 53 31.47 10.82 -8.58
C VAL A 53 30.73 10.43 -7.30
N ALA A 54 31.29 10.73 -6.12
CA ALA A 54 30.63 10.46 -4.84
C ALA A 54 29.30 11.21 -4.73
N LEU A 55 29.26 12.49 -5.10
CA LEU A 55 28.03 13.30 -5.12
C LEU A 55 27.00 12.72 -6.10
N TRP A 56 27.42 12.33 -7.31
CA TRP A 56 26.53 11.69 -8.27
C TRP A 56 25.93 10.38 -7.74
N GLN A 57 26.74 9.55 -7.08
CA GLN A 57 26.27 8.29 -6.49
C GLN A 57 25.26 8.53 -5.37
N ILE A 58 25.48 9.53 -4.51
CA ILE A 58 24.55 9.90 -3.44
C ILE A 58 23.20 10.34 -4.03
N ILE A 59 23.21 11.20 -5.06
CA ILE A 59 21.98 11.65 -5.74
C ILE A 59 21.25 10.47 -6.41
N ALA A 60 21.99 9.59 -7.09
CA ALA A 60 21.40 8.41 -7.73
C ALA A 60 20.79 7.45 -6.70
N LEU A 61 21.44 7.25 -5.55
CA LEU A 61 20.94 6.47 -4.43
C LEU A 61 19.65 7.06 -3.84
N GLN A 62 19.57 8.38 -3.68
CA GLN A 62 18.35 9.05 -3.21
C GLN A 62 17.18 8.80 -4.17
N ASN A 63 17.38 8.95 -5.49
CA ASN A 63 16.33 8.71 -6.48
C ASN A 63 15.84 7.25 -6.48
N ILE A 64 16.75 6.28 -6.34
CA ILE A 64 16.40 4.86 -6.21
C ILE A 64 15.63 4.62 -4.91
N THR A 65 16.01 5.29 -3.81
CA THR A 65 15.36 5.14 -2.51
C THR A 65 13.94 5.70 -2.54
N ILE A 66 13.74 6.89 -3.12
CA ILE A 66 12.42 7.53 -3.26
C ILE A 66 11.51 6.68 -4.14
N SER A 67 11.99 6.22 -5.30
CA SER A 67 11.20 5.37 -6.21
C SER A 67 10.85 4.01 -5.59
N THR A 68 11.77 3.41 -4.83
CA THR A 68 11.51 2.17 -4.10
C THR A 68 10.50 2.37 -2.98
N GLN A 69 10.63 3.43 -2.17
CA GLN A 69 9.66 3.76 -1.12
C GLN A 69 8.27 4.03 -1.70
N PHE A 70 8.19 4.71 -2.84
CA PHE A 70 6.94 4.94 -3.55
C PHE A 70 6.31 3.63 -4.05
N ALA A 71 7.11 2.76 -4.68
CA ALA A 71 6.63 1.45 -5.15
C ALA A 71 6.18 0.54 -3.99
N VAL A 72 6.89 0.56 -2.86
CA VAL A 72 6.52 -0.17 -1.64
C VAL A 72 5.22 0.38 -1.06
N LYS A 73 5.07 1.72 -0.98
CA LYS A 73 3.84 2.36 -0.52
C LYS A 73 2.65 1.99 -1.41
N GLN A 74 2.81 2.07 -2.73
CA GLN A 74 1.77 1.69 -3.69
C GLN A 74 1.41 0.20 -3.59
N THR A 75 2.39 -0.69 -3.39
CA THR A 75 2.15 -2.12 -3.21
C THR A 75 1.39 -2.40 -1.92
N ARG A 76 1.80 -1.76 -0.81
CA ARG A 76 1.08 -1.85 0.47
C ARG A 76 -0.36 -1.37 0.34
N GLU A 77 -0.58 -0.24 -0.33
CA GLU A 77 -1.92 0.31 -0.55
C GLU A 77 -2.80 -0.65 -1.36
N LYS A 78 -2.25 -1.27 -2.41
CA LYS A 78 -2.95 -2.32 -3.18
C LYS A 78 -3.26 -3.55 -2.35
N VAL A 79 -2.33 -4.01 -1.52
CA VAL A 79 -2.56 -5.17 -0.62
C VAL A 79 -3.67 -4.86 0.40
N GLU A 80 -3.64 -3.69 1.05
CA GLU A 80 -4.68 -3.25 1.97
C GLU A 80 -6.05 -3.15 1.28
N GLN A 81 -6.08 -2.65 0.03
CA GLN A 81 -7.30 -2.56 -0.77
C GLN A 81 -7.84 -3.95 -1.13
N ILE A 82 -6.98 -4.88 -1.57
CA ILE A 82 -7.36 -6.26 -1.89
C ILE A 82 -7.90 -6.98 -0.64
N LEU A 83 -7.25 -6.82 0.52
CA LEU A 83 -7.72 -7.40 1.78
C LEU A 83 -9.07 -6.81 2.18
N SER A 84 -9.25 -5.50 2.04
CA SER A 84 -10.53 -4.83 2.34
C SER A 84 -11.67 -5.32 1.42
N ILE A 85 -11.40 -5.48 0.12
CA ILE A 85 -12.37 -6.05 -0.84
C ILE A 85 -12.71 -7.50 -0.49
N SER A 86 -11.69 -8.31 -0.20
CA SER A 86 -11.87 -9.72 0.18
C SER A 86 -12.71 -9.87 1.44
N ASP A 87 -12.46 -9.03 2.46
CA ASP A 87 -13.23 -9.07 3.70
C ASP A 87 -14.69 -8.64 3.47
N LEU A 88 -14.94 -7.62 2.62
CA LEU A 88 -16.30 -7.23 2.23
C LEU A 88 -17.05 -8.37 1.52
N ALA A 89 -16.42 -8.99 0.51
CA ALA A 89 -17.02 -10.09 -0.24
C ALA A 89 -17.35 -11.30 0.67
N LYS A 90 -16.46 -11.59 1.62
CA LYS A 90 -16.68 -12.63 2.63
C LYS A 90 -17.89 -12.32 3.51
N ILE A 91 -18.02 -11.07 3.96
CA ILE A 91 -19.12 -10.68 4.85
C ILE A 91 -20.46 -10.65 4.12
N VAL A 92 -20.50 -10.19 2.86
CA VAL A 92 -21.70 -10.31 1.99
C VAL A 92 -22.14 -11.77 1.86
N THR A 93 -21.19 -12.69 1.70
CA THR A 93 -21.49 -14.13 1.65
C THR A 93 -22.02 -14.63 2.99
N ILE A 94 -21.42 -14.20 4.11
CA ILE A 94 -21.91 -14.53 5.45
C ILE A 94 -23.35 -14.03 5.65
N THR A 95 -23.70 -12.84 5.15
CA THR A 95 -25.07 -12.31 5.27
C THR A 95 -26.10 -13.22 4.60
N ARG A 96 -25.80 -13.74 3.40
CA ARG A 96 -26.64 -14.72 2.71
C ARG A 96 -26.74 -16.06 3.45
N ILE A 97 -25.64 -16.54 4.03
CA ILE A 97 -25.63 -17.75 4.86
C ILE A 97 -26.50 -17.58 6.11
N ILE A 98 -26.53 -16.38 6.70
CA ILE A 98 -27.41 -16.08 7.84
C ILE A 98 -28.87 -16.26 7.42
N GLU A 99 -29.30 -15.71 6.28
CA GLU A 99 -30.66 -15.88 5.77
C GLU A 99 -31.05 -17.35 5.61
N GLU A 100 -30.14 -18.17 5.05
CA GLU A 100 -30.34 -19.62 4.93
C GLU A 100 -30.52 -20.30 6.31
N TYR A 101 -29.74 -19.89 7.31
CA TYR A 101 -29.87 -20.40 8.68
C TYR A 101 -31.16 -19.96 9.35
N ILE A 102 -31.65 -18.74 9.12
CA ILE A 102 -32.95 -18.27 9.61
C ILE A 102 -34.09 -19.07 8.99
N ASN A 103 -34.03 -19.32 7.68
CA ASN A 103 -35.02 -20.12 6.96
C ASN A 103 -35.02 -21.58 7.43
N SER A 104 -33.83 -22.13 7.72
CA SER A 104 -33.65 -23.49 8.24
C SER A 104 -33.85 -23.62 9.76
N GLU A 105 -34.27 -22.54 10.44
CA GLU A 105 -34.50 -22.47 11.89
C GLU A 105 -33.26 -22.75 12.76
N LYS A 106 -32.05 -22.62 12.19
CA LYS A 106 -30.77 -22.78 12.88
C LYS A 106 -30.32 -21.46 13.52
N TYR A 107 -31.11 -20.95 14.46
CA TYR A 107 -30.92 -19.61 15.05
C TYR A 107 -29.58 -19.42 15.77
N GLU A 108 -29.03 -20.48 16.37
CA GLU A 108 -27.71 -20.46 17.00
C GLU A 108 -26.59 -20.14 16.01
N LEU A 109 -26.61 -20.81 14.85
CA LEU A 109 -25.63 -20.59 13.78
C LEU A 109 -25.83 -19.23 13.12
N ALA A 110 -27.09 -18.81 12.94
CA ALA A 110 -27.40 -17.47 12.45
C ALA A 110 -26.85 -16.38 13.39
N LYS A 111 -27.04 -16.54 14.71
CA LYS A 111 -26.51 -15.61 15.72
C LYS A 111 -24.98 -15.56 15.68
N LEU A 112 -24.32 -16.71 15.64
CA LEU A 112 -22.85 -16.78 15.56
C LEU A 112 -22.32 -16.02 14.35
N ARG A 113 -22.94 -16.22 13.18
CA ARG A 113 -22.56 -15.52 11.95
C ARG A 113 -22.94 -14.04 11.95
N LEU A 114 -24.03 -13.65 12.60
CA LEU A 114 -24.41 -12.25 12.73
C LEU A 114 -23.43 -11.47 13.64
N CYS A 115 -22.79 -12.13 14.61
CA CYS A 115 -21.67 -11.56 15.35
C CYS A 115 -20.48 -11.25 14.42
N ASP A 116 -20.15 -12.13 13.46
CA ASP A 116 -19.10 -11.88 12.47
C ASP A 116 -19.39 -10.60 11.66
N VAL A 117 -20.66 -10.38 11.27
CA VAL A 117 -21.12 -9.17 10.56
C VAL A 117 -20.98 -7.93 11.45
N LYS A 118 -21.44 -7.99 12.71
CA LYS A 118 -21.34 -6.89 13.67
C LYS A 118 -19.88 -6.47 13.88
N ASP A 119 -18.99 -7.43 14.13
CA ASP A 119 -17.58 -7.18 14.39
C ASP A 119 -16.89 -6.59 13.17
N PHE A 120 -17.27 -7.02 11.96
CA PHE A 120 -16.79 -6.42 10.73
C PHE A 120 -17.27 -4.97 10.57
N MET A 121 -18.57 -4.69 10.78
CA MET A 121 -19.12 -3.34 10.66
C MET A 121 -18.43 -2.36 11.62
N MET A 122 -18.06 -2.79 12.83
CA MET A 122 -17.26 -1.96 13.74
C MET A 122 -15.85 -1.65 13.20
N ARG A 123 -15.24 -2.58 12.46
CA ARG A 123 -13.90 -2.37 11.88
C ARG A 123 -13.92 -1.49 10.63
N VAL A 124 -14.99 -1.55 9.84
CA VAL A 124 -15.12 -0.75 8.60
C VAL A 124 -15.06 0.75 8.87
N GLU A 125 -15.54 1.21 10.04
CA GLU A 125 -15.42 2.62 10.47
C GLU A 125 -13.97 3.13 10.51
N PHE A 126 -12.98 2.23 10.63
CA PHE A 126 -11.56 2.55 10.67
C PHE A 126 -10.85 2.40 9.32
N ILE A 127 -11.54 1.89 8.29
CA ILE A 127 -10.98 1.78 6.94
C ILE A 127 -11.05 3.15 6.28
N GLY A 128 -10.04 3.99 6.50
CA GLY A 128 -9.98 5.38 6.03
C GLY A 128 -10.02 5.61 4.51
N LYS A 129 -10.17 4.56 3.70
CA LYS A 129 -10.25 4.61 2.22
C LYS A 129 -11.69 4.50 1.67
N ILE A 130 -12.68 4.21 2.52
CA ILE A 130 -14.06 3.99 2.11
C ILE A 130 -14.90 5.23 2.44
N GLU A 131 -15.54 5.81 1.43
CA GLU A 131 -16.54 6.87 1.61
C GLU A 131 -17.92 6.23 1.72
N PHE A 132 -18.53 6.34 2.89
CA PHE A 132 -19.90 5.86 3.14
C PHE A 132 -20.70 6.91 3.92
N ASP A 133 -22.01 6.89 3.73
CA ASP A 133 -22.93 7.68 4.53
C ASP A 133 -22.90 7.16 5.98
N LYS A 134 -22.40 7.98 6.90
CA LYS A 134 -22.25 7.62 8.32
C LYS A 134 -23.60 7.40 9.00
N ASP A 135 -24.64 8.12 8.60
CA ASP A 135 -25.96 8.00 9.19
C ASP A 135 -26.62 6.71 8.72
N ASP A 136 -26.54 6.39 7.42
CA ASP A 136 -27.07 5.15 6.86
C ASP A 136 -26.34 3.91 7.42
N PHE A 137 -25.01 3.98 7.48
CA PHE A 137 -24.19 2.92 8.08
C PHE A 137 -24.48 2.72 9.57
N GLY A 138 -24.63 3.82 10.33
CA GLY A 138 -25.01 3.77 11.74
C GLY A 138 -26.39 3.16 11.97
N ARG A 139 -27.36 3.45 11.09
CA ARG A 139 -28.68 2.82 11.12
C ARG A 139 -28.58 1.30 10.90
N LEU A 140 -27.84 0.86 9.90
CA LEU A 140 -27.70 -0.57 9.60
C LEU A 140 -26.96 -1.33 10.70
N LYS A 141 -25.93 -0.73 11.31
CA LYS A 141 -25.26 -1.28 12.50
C LYS A 141 -26.24 -1.53 13.64
N LYS A 142 -27.14 -0.57 13.90
CA LYS A 142 -28.20 -0.71 14.89
C LYS A 142 -29.19 -1.83 14.53
N ARG A 143 -29.51 -2.03 13.25
CA ARG A 143 -30.35 -3.14 12.80
C ARG A 143 -29.70 -4.50 13.08
N VAL A 144 -28.39 -4.64 12.88
CA VAL A 144 -27.64 -5.86 13.26
C VAL A 144 -27.75 -6.14 14.76
N GLU A 145 -27.61 -5.13 15.61
CA GLU A 145 -27.77 -5.28 17.07
C GLU A 145 -29.19 -5.69 17.46
N ILE A 146 -30.20 -5.09 16.82
CA ILE A 146 -31.61 -5.50 17.00
C ILE A 146 -31.82 -6.95 16.55
N GLY A 147 -31.24 -7.33 15.41
CA GLY A 147 -31.27 -8.70 14.89
C GLY A 147 -30.69 -9.71 15.87
N LEU A 148 -29.53 -9.42 16.47
CA LEU A 148 -28.91 -10.25 17.52
C LEU A 148 -29.84 -10.41 18.74
N ASN A 149 -30.41 -9.31 19.22
CA ASN A 149 -31.34 -9.34 20.35
C ASN A 149 -32.62 -10.13 20.02
N ASN A 150 -33.12 -10.03 18.78
CA ASN A 150 -34.30 -10.78 18.35
C ASN A 150 -34.00 -12.28 18.23
N LEU A 151 -32.81 -12.66 17.76
CA LEU A 151 -32.36 -14.05 17.77
C LEU A 151 -32.24 -14.60 19.20
N ASP A 152 -31.73 -13.80 20.14
CA ASP A 152 -31.67 -14.18 21.55
C ASP A 152 -33.04 -14.41 22.17
N LYS A 153 -34.02 -13.54 21.84
CA LYS A 153 -35.41 -13.73 22.27
C LYS A 153 -36.02 -14.99 21.67
N GLN A 154 -35.77 -15.26 20.39
CA GLN A 154 -36.24 -16.47 19.71
C GLN A 154 -35.66 -17.73 20.35
N MET A 155 -34.35 -17.77 20.57
CA MET A 155 -33.66 -18.91 21.21
C MET A 155 -34.11 -19.14 22.65
N SER A 156 -34.46 -18.07 23.37
CA SER A 156 -34.96 -18.14 24.74
C SER A 156 -36.46 -18.43 24.83
N ASN A 157 -37.17 -18.63 23.72
CA ASN A 157 -38.63 -18.73 23.63
C ASN A 157 -39.38 -17.51 24.23
N ARG A 158 -38.73 -16.34 24.26
CA ARG A 158 -39.26 -15.08 24.83
C ARG A 158 -39.88 -14.15 23.78
N GLY A 159 -39.88 -14.55 22.52
CA GLY A 159 -40.47 -13.80 21.40
C GLY A 159 -40.42 -14.62 20.12
N LYS A 160 -41.17 -14.17 19.10
CA LYS A 160 -41.08 -14.70 17.73
C LYS A 160 -40.25 -13.75 16.86
N LEU A 161 -39.25 -14.29 16.18
CA LEU A 161 -38.51 -13.57 15.16
C LEU A 161 -39.40 -13.40 13.91
N ASP A 162 -39.57 -12.16 13.46
CA ASP A 162 -40.10 -11.89 12.13
C ASP A 162 -39.00 -12.16 11.10
N LYS A 163 -39.08 -13.34 10.46
CA LYS A 163 -38.10 -13.78 9.47
C LYS A 163 -38.06 -12.85 8.25
N VAL A 164 -39.19 -12.25 7.88
CA VAL A 164 -39.28 -11.40 6.67
C VAL A 164 -38.54 -10.09 6.91
N ILE A 165 -38.82 -9.42 8.04
CA ILE A 165 -38.14 -8.18 8.42
C ILE A 165 -36.64 -8.42 8.60
N PHE A 166 -36.28 -9.54 9.25
CA PHE A 166 -34.88 -9.87 9.46
C PHE A 166 -34.12 -10.09 8.13
N CYS A 167 -34.68 -10.86 7.20
CA CYS A 167 -34.05 -11.08 5.89
C CYS A 167 -33.98 -9.77 5.08
N GLN A 168 -35.00 -8.91 5.16
CA GLN A 168 -34.96 -7.60 4.52
C GLN A 168 -33.81 -6.73 5.07
N ASP A 169 -33.62 -6.73 6.39
CA ASP A 169 -32.49 -6.03 7.03
C ASP A 169 -31.13 -6.59 6.56
N MET A 170 -31.01 -7.92 6.44
CA MET A 170 -29.80 -8.57 5.95
C MET A 170 -29.49 -8.22 4.50
N GLU A 171 -30.51 -8.13 3.65
CA GLU A 171 -30.36 -7.79 2.24
C GLU A 171 -29.99 -6.31 2.03
N GLU A 172 -30.51 -5.40 2.87
CA GLU A 172 -30.06 -4.00 2.92
C GLU A 172 -28.58 -3.90 3.30
N ILE A 173 -28.13 -4.66 4.32
CA ILE A 173 -26.73 -4.72 4.74
C ILE A 173 -25.85 -5.28 3.62
N ALA A 174 -26.23 -6.40 3.02
CA ALA A 174 -25.49 -7.02 1.93
C ALA A 174 -25.36 -6.08 0.72
N SER A 175 -26.43 -5.36 0.39
CA SER A 175 -26.45 -4.37 -0.70
C SER A 175 -25.50 -3.22 -0.43
N MET A 176 -25.49 -2.66 0.79
CA MET A 176 -24.55 -1.61 1.16
C MET A 176 -23.10 -2.13 1.08
N LEU A 177 -22.81 -3.29 1.69
CA LEU A 177 -21.46 -3.86 1.68
C LEU A 177 -20.97 -4.16 0.25
N SER A 178 -21.86 -4.63 -0.64
CA SER A 178 -21.54 -4.85 -2.05
C SER A 178 -21.27 -3.54 -2.79
N ARG A 179 -21.97 -2.45 -2.47
CA ARG A 179 -21.64 -1.11 -3.01
C ARG A 179 -20.25 -0.66 -2.57
N LEU A 180 -19.90 -0.84 -1.30
CA LEU A 180 -18.55 -0.51 -0.79
C LEU A 180 -17.48 -1.37 -1.48
N GLU A 181 -17.76 -2.65 -1.70
CA GLU A 181 -16.87 -3.57 -2.43
C GLU A 181 -16.63 -3.07 -3.87
N ASN A 182 -17.69 -2.68 -4.57
CA ASN A 182 -17.60 -2.17 -5.94
C ASN A 182 -16.87 -0.83 -6.02
N GLN A 183 -17.09 0.07 -5.06
CA GLN A 183 -16.32 1.32 -4.97
C GLN A 183 -14.83 1.05 -4.82
N LEU A 184 -14.45 0.10 -3.94
CA LEU A 184 -13.06 -0.29 -3.78
C LEU A 184 -12.49 -1.02 -5.00
N LYS A 185 -13.27 -1.77 -5.79
CA LYS A 185 -12.81 -2.36 -7.05
C LYS A 185 -12.59 -1.31 -8.16
N SER A 186 -13.35 -0.21 -8.11
CA SER A 186 -13.35 0.83 -9.14
C SER A 186 -12.27 1.92 -8.96
N LYS A 187 -11.68 2.02 -7.76
CA LYS A 187 -10.53 2.89 -7.45
C LYS A 187 -9.21 2.18 -7.70
#